data_AF-A0A978TE57-F1
#
_entry.id   AF-A0A978TE57-F1
#
_cell.length_a   1.000
_cell.length_b   1.000
_cell.length_c   1.000
_cell.angle_alpha   90.00
_cell.angle_beta   90.00
_cell.angle_gamma   90.00
#
_symmetry.space_group_name_H-M   'P 1'
#
loop_
_entity.id
_entity.type
_entity.pdbx_description
1 polymer ?
#
loop_
_entity_poly.entity_id
_entity_poly.type
_entity_poly.pdbx_seq_one_letter_code
_entity_poly.pdbx_strand_id
1 'polypeptide(L)' 'MAFFRSYIAPLLIVLIFSVAMLAVSARIFLPADMVAPAPIEDPLATLSPELTTAAELPGPELSELIHGPAHYQLEG' A
#
# COMPACT_ATOMS: atom_id res chain seq x y z
N MET A 1 -26.00 41.20 -16.39
CA MET A 1 -26.00 40.06 -15.45
C MET A 1 -26.31 38.69 -16.11
N ALA A 2 -27.11 38.61 -17.18
CA ALA A 2 -27.46 37.32 -17.80
C ALA A 2 -26.39 36.74 -18.75
N PHE A 3 -25.63 37.59 -19.47
CA PHE A 3 -24.67 37.16 -20.50
C PHE A 3 -23.60 36.20 -19.96
N PHE A 4 -23.02 36.50 -18.79
CA PHE A 4 -22.03 35.64 -18.15
C PHE A 4 -22.59 34.24 -17.83
N ARG A 5 -23.80 34.17 -17.30
CA ARG A 5 -24.41 32.88 -16.95
C ARG A 5 -24.96 32.14 -18.17
N SER A 6 -25.44 32.84 -19.18
CA SER A 6 -26.07 32.23 -20.35
C SER A 6 -25.08 31.73 -21.40
N TYR A 7 -23.85 32.27 -21.44
CA TYR A 7 -22.83 31.84 -22.40
C TYR A 7 -21.60 31.24 -21.73
N ILE A 8 -21.04 31.93 -20.73
CA ILE A 8 -19.81 31.45 -20.08
C ILE A 8 -20.09 30.21 -19.22
N ALA A 9 -21.19 30.16 -18.46
CA ALA A 9 -21.49 28.96 -17.65
C ALA A 9 -21.69 27.68 -18.51
N PRO A 10 -22.54 27.67 -19.56
CA PRO A 10 -22.66 26.48 -20.41
C PRO A 10 -21.36 26.13 -21.15
N LEU A 11 -20.57 27.11 -21.58
CA LEU A 11 -19.26 26.85 -22.18
C LEU A 11 -18.31 26.18 -21.19
N LEU A 12 -18.24 26.65 -19.94
CA LEU A 12 -17.42 26.04 -18.91
C LEU A 12 -17.87 24.62 -18.55
N ILE A 13 -19.18 24.35 -18.52
CA ILE A 13 -19.69 23.01 -18.30
C ILE A 13 -19.17 22.06 -19.38
N VAL A 14 -19.29 22.44 -20.65
CA VAL A 14 -18.79 21.62 -21.77
C VAL A 14 -17.27 21.49 -21.70
N LEU A 15 -16.54 22.58 -21.44
CA LEU A 15 -15.09 22.57 -21.34
C LEU A 15 -14.60 21.63 -20.23
N ILE A 16 -15.14 21.75 -19.02
CA ILE A 16 -14.78 20.92 -17.88
C ILE A 16 -15.17 19.47 -18.14
N PHE A 17 -16.35 19.23 -18.71
CA PHE A 17 -16.79 17.88 -19.08
C PHE A 17 -15.86 17.25 -20.12
N SER A 18 -15.48 17.98 -21.17
CA SER A 18 -14.54 17.51 -22.18
C SER A 18 -13.17 17.20 -21.58
N VAL A 19 -12.65 18.07 -20.71
CA VAL A 19 -11.39 17.82 -20.00
C VAL A 19 -11.50 16.60 -19.10
N ALA A 20 -12.61 16.43 -18.38
CA ALA A 20 -12.85 15.27 -17.52
C ALA A 20 -12.93 13.97 -18.33
N MET A 21 -13.67 13.96 -19.44
CA MET A 21 -13.75 12.83 -20.37
C MET A 21 -12.35 12.47 -20.90
N LEU A 22 -11.59 13.46 -21.36
CA LEU A 22 -10.23 13.27 -21.86
C LEU A 22 -9.30 12.74 -20.76
N ALA A 23 -9.34 13.29 -19.55
CA ALA A 23 -8.52 12.85 -18.42
C ALA A 23 -8.86 11.40 -18.02
N VAL A 24 -10.15 11.04 -18.00
CA VAL A 24 -10.60 9.66 -17.72
C VAL A 24 -10.11 8.69 -18.79
N SER A 25 -10.17 9.07 -20.07
CA SER A 25 -9.61 8.26 -21.15
C SER A 25 -8.08 8.17 -21.09
N ALA A 26 -7.40 9.29 -20.82
CA ALA A 26 -5.95 9.37 -20.74
C ALA A 26 -5.38 8.59 -19.55
N ARG A 27 -6.12 8.48 -18.45
CA ARG A 27 -5.72 7.70 -17.25
C ARG A 27 -5.34 6.27 -17.59
N ILE A 28 -5.98 5.65 -18.59
CA ILE A 28 -5.69 4.28 -19.04
C ILE A 28 -4.27 4.17 -19.64
N PHE A 29 -3.78 5.25 -20.25
CA PHE A 29 -2.47 5.33 -20.87
C PHE A 29 -1.41 5.92 -19.94
N LEU A 30 -1.76 6.36 -18.73
CA LEU A 30 -0.79 6.90 -17.78
C LEU A 30 0.07 5.75 -17.23
N PRO A 31 1.41 5.85 -17.26
CA PRO A 31 2.29 4.78 -16.78
C PRO A 31 1.93 4.37 -15.36
N ALA A 32 1.87 3.07 -15.09
CA ALA A 32 1.59 2.50 -13.77
C ALA A 32 2.55 3.01 -12.67
N ASP A 33 3.68 3.60 -13.07
CA ASP A 33 4.70 4.20 -12.23
C ASP A 33 4.23 5.47 -11.50
N MET A 34 3.26 6.23 -12.02
CA MET A 34 2.63 7.34 -11.28
C MET A 34 1.48 6.89 -10.37
N VAL A 35 1.19 5.59 -10.33
CA VAL A 35 0.21 4.96 -9.42
C VAL A 35 0.90 4.36 -8.19
N ALA A 36 2.24 4.38 -8.15
CA ALA A 36 3.01 3.92 -7.00
C ALA A 36 2.65 4.75 -5.75
N PRO A 37 2.32 4.10 -4.62
CA PRO A 37 2.23 4.80 -3.34
C PRO A 37 3.54 5.52 -3.10
N ALA A 38 3.49 6.80 -2.74
CA ALA A 38 4.68 7.52 -2.30
C ALA A 38 5.39 6.67 -1.23
N PRO A 39 6.73 6.59 -1.24
CA PRO A 39 7.46 5.82 -0.23
C PRO A 39 6.99 6.24 1.15
N ILE A 40 6.24 5.35 1.80
CA ILE A 40 5.94 5.44 3.21
C ILE A 40 7.22 4.98 3.88
N GLU A 41 8.02 5.95 4.32
CA GLU A 41 9.13 5.68 5.21
C GLU A 41 8.54 5.00 6.45
N ASP A 42 8.63 3.68 6.53
CA ASP A 42 8.45 3.01 7.80
C ASP A 42 9.49 3.62 8.75
N PRO A 43 9.09 4.33 9.82
CA PRO A 43 10.05 4.90 10.76
C PRO A 43 10.90 3.82 11.45
N LEU A 44 10.55 2.53 11.26
CA LEU A 44 11.31 1.36 11.70
C LEU A 44 12.39 0.92 10.69
N ALA A 45 12.23 1.19 9.39
CA ALA A 45 13.23 0.83 8.38
C ALA A 45 14.46 1.76 8.42
N THR A 46 14.30 2.97 8.97
CA THR A 46 15.38 3.93 9.23
C THR A 46 16.07 3.72 10.58
N LEU A 47 15.52 2.88 11.46
CA LEU A 47 16.09 2.54 12.76
C LEU A 47 16.72 1.14 12.75
N SER A 48 17.92 1.09 12.15
CA SER A 48 18.98 0.11 12.45
C SER A 48 18.84 -1.33 11.90
N PRO A 49 19.93 -1.89 11.33
CA PRO A 49 20.02 -3.31 10.97
C PRO A 49 20.17 -4.24 12.20
N GLU A 50 20.07 -3.71 13.43
CA GLU A 50 20.34 -4.44 14.69
C GLU A 50 19.15 -5.27 15.19
N LEU A 51 17.98 -5.20 14.56
CA LEU A 51 16.84 -6.07 14.93
C LEU A 51 16.86 -7.42 14.19
N THR A 52 17.69 -7.59 13.15
CA THR A 52 17.87 -8.88 12.46
C THR A 52 18.66 -9.89 13.30
N THR A 53 19.56 -9.44 14.18
CA THR A 53 20.35 -10.33 15.04
C THR A 53 19.57 -10.93 16.22
N ALA A 54 18.43 -10.34 16.61
CA ALA A 54 17.60 -10.86 17.70
C ALA A 54 16.62 -11.98 17.27
N ALA A 55 16.51 -12.26 15.96
CA ALA A 55 15.67 -13.34 15.43
C ALA A 55 16.36 -14.71 15.40
N GLU A 56 17.64 -14.79 15.77
CA GLU A 56 18.32 -16.06 16.00
C GLU A 56 18.20 -16.44 17.49
N LEU A 57 17.01 -16.88 17.88
CA LEU A 57 16.79 -17.49 19.18
C LEU A 57 17.67 -18.75 19.31
N PRO A 58 18.47 -18.87 20.38
CA PRO A 58 19.23 -20.07 20.63
C PRO A 58 18.29 -21.18 21.10
N GLY A 59 18.12 -22.20 20.27
CA GLY A 59 18.07 -23.58 20.76
C GLY A 59 16.70 -24.29 20.86
N PRO A 60 16.77 -25.63 20.97
CA PRO A 60 15.65 -26.60 20.88
C PRO A 60 14.62 -26.54 22.04
N GLU A 61 14.86 -25.70 23.04
CA GLU A 61 14.08 -25.61 24.29
C GLU A 61 12.63 -25.14 24.06
N LEU A 62 12.41 -24.25 23.08
CA LEU A 62 11.05 -23.72 22.79
C LEU A 62 10.17 -24.76 22.08
N SER A 63 10.77 -25.66 21.30
CA SER A 63 10.05 -26.77 20.69
C SER A 63 9.61 -27.81 21.73
N GLU A 64 10.39 -28.03 22.80
CA GLU A 64 9.98 -28.89 23.91
C GLU A 64 8.84 -28.30 24.74
N LEU A 65 8.80 -26.98 24.93
CA LEU A 65 7.73 -26.34 25.71
C LEU A 65 6.40 -26.27 24.94
N ILE A 66 6.45 -26.19 23.60
CA ILE A 66 5.28 -26.14 22.72
C ILE A 66 4.73 -27.54 22.43
N HIS A 67 5.60 -28.53 22.20
CA HIS A 67 5.18 -29.89 21.83
C HIS A 67 5.13 -30.87 23.02
N GLY A 68 5.62 -30.45 24.19
CA GLY A 68 5.81 -31.33 25.33
C GLY A 68 6.97 -32.33 25.09
N PRO A 69 7.56 -32.87 26.15
CA PRO A 69 8.69 -33.79 26.03
C PRO A 69 8.30 -35.00 25.18
N ALA A 70 9.06 -35.26 24.11
CA ALA A 70 8.84 -36.36 23.15
C ALA A 70 8.84 -37.76 23.79
N HIS A 71 9.19 -37.85 25.08
CA HIS A 71 9.32 -39.08 25.85
C HIS A 71 7.99 -39.79 26.16
N TYR A 72 6.84 -39.21 25.83
CA TYR A 72 5.52 -39.83 26.01
C TYR A 72 4.90 -40.42 24.73
N GLN A 73 5.52 -40.28 23.55
CA GLN A 73 4.95 -40.80 22.29
C GLN A 73 5.26 -42.28 21.98
N LEU A 74 5.90 -43.02 22.90
CA LEU A 74 6.31 -44.42 22.68
C LEU A 74 5.70 -45.43 23.66
N GLU A 75 4.48 -45.22 24.14
CA GLU A 75 3.66 -46.31 24.67
C GLU A 75 2.24 -46.25 24.09
N GLY A 76 2.06 -46.96 22.99
CA GLY A 76 0.78 -47.26 22.34
C GLY A 76 0.90 -48.54 21.53
#